data_AF-A0A960PYN8-F1
#
_entry.id   AF-A0A960PYN8-F1
#
_cell.length_a   1.000
_cell.length_b   1.000
_cell.length_c   1.000
_cell.angle_alpha   90.00
_cell.angle_beta   90.00
_cell.angle_gamma   90.00
#
_symmetry.space_group_name_H-M   'P 1'
#
loop_
_entity.id
_entity.type
_entity.pdbx_description
1 polymer ?
#
loop_
_entity_poly.entity_id
_entity_poly.type
_entity_poly.pdbx_seq_one_letter_code
_entity_poly.pdbx_strand_id
1 'polypeptide(L)'
;MVAQQIERRGIQSTSVLNAMRKVPRHRFVPLDQRDHAYDDGPLPIGLGQTISQPYIVAYMTEQLRLESNHRVLEIGTGSGYQTAVLAEIAASVFTVEVVPELLTRSRQILGQLGYGDRVQFRAGDGAEGWPEQQPFDGIIAAAAPAEIPRALPYQLKDGGRMIIPVGSFWQELVLVRRDGDQWHRENLMPVRFVPFIRP
;
A
#
# COMPACT_ATOMS: atom_id res chain seq x y z
N MET A 1 11.03 16.03 -3.77
CA MET A 1 10.55 14.64 -3.80
C MET A 1 10.32 14.13 -5.23
N VAL A 2 9.15 14.30 -5.86
CA VAL A 2 8.75 13.56 -7.09
C VAL A 2 9.75 13.58 -8.25
N ALA A 3 10.09 14.75 -8.80
CA ALA A 3 10.99 14.82 -9.97
C ALA A 3 12.41 14.31 -9.69
N GLN A 4 12.92 14.53 -8.47
CA GLN A 4 14.32 14.26 -8.13
C GLN A 4 14.56 12.86 -7.58
N GLN A 5 13.61 12.32 -6.82
CA GLN A 5 13.75 11.08 -6.06
C GLN A 5 12.89 9.95 -6.63
N ILE A 6 11.85 10.23 -7.43
CA ILE A 6 10.93 9.20 -7.93
C ILE A 6 11.11 9.03 -9.44
N GLU A 7 10.91 10.08 -10.23
CA GLU A 7 11.01 10.02 -11.71
C GLU A 7 12.42 9.67 -12.18
N ARG A 8 13.45 10.32 -11.62
CA ARG A 8 14.85 10.02 -11.95
C ARG A 8 15.28 8.58 -11.64
N ARG A 9 14.51 7.87 -10.80
CA ARG A 9 14.75 6.46 -10.47
C ARG A 9 13.89 5.49 -11.28
N GLY A 10 13.22 5.96 -12.34
CA GLY A 10 12.59 5.12 -13.35
C GLY A 10 11.08 4.96 -13.24
N ILE A 11 10.41 5.62 -12.29
CA ILE A 11 8.93 5.67 -12.25
C ILE A 11 8.44 6.56 -13.39
N GLN A 12 7.58 6.00 -14.24
CA GLN A 12 7.13 6.62 -15.50
C GLN A 12 5.60 6.79 -15.56
N SER A 13 4.85 6.08 -14.73
CA SER A 13 3.39 6.11 -14.72
C SER A 13 2.88 7.51 -14.38
N THR A 14 2.22 8.15 -15.34
CA THR A 14 1.68 9.50 -15.17
C THR A 14 0.64 9.56 -14.04
N SER A 15 -0.20 8.53 -13.88
CA SER A 15 -1.19 8.47 -12.79
C SER A 15 -0.52 8.39 -11.42
N VAL A 16 0.52 7.56 -11.28
CA VAL A 16 1.30 7.45 -10.03
C VAL A 16 2.01 8.76 -9.71
N LEU A 17 2.71 9.35 -10.69
CA LEU A 17 3.44 10.59 -10.49
C LEU A 17 2.50 11.75 -10.09
N ASN A 18 1.31 11.81 -10.68
CA ASN A 18 0.30 12.80 -10.31
C ASN A 18 -0.25 12.56 -8.89
N ALA A 19 -0.55 11.31 -8.52
CA ALA A 19 -0.96 10.97 -7.16
C ALA A 19 0.11 11.36 -6.13
N MET A 20 1.37 11.05 -6.39
CA MET A 20 2.50 11.39 -5.50
C MET A 20 2.71 12.91 -5.34
N ARG A 21 2.35 13.72 -6.34
CA ARG A 21 2.35 15.19 -6.25
C ARG A 21 1.17 15.73 -5.45
N LYS A 22 0.00 15.13 -5.63
CA LYS A 22 -1.27 15.63 -5.08
C LYS A 22 -1.43 15.30 -3.60
N VAL A 23 -1.03 14.10 -3.17
CA VAL A 23 -1.22 13.64 -1.79
C VAL A 23 -0.24 14.36 -0.85
N PRO A 24 -0.71 15.14 0.15
CA PRO A 24 0.16 15.90 1.04
C PRO A 24 0.79 15.01 2.12
N ARG A 25 1.91 14.35 1.81
CA ARG A 25 2.57 13.36 2.70
C ARG A 25 2.78 13.84 4.15
N HIS A 26 3.11 15.13 4.36
CA HIS A 26 3.29 15.71 5.70
C HIS A 26 2.03 15.67 6.61
N ARG A 27 0.85 15.44 6.05
CA ARG A 27 -0.41 15.24 6.82
C ARG A 27 -0.47 13.85 7.46
N PHE A 28 0.29 12.89 6.96
CA PHE A 28 0.28 11.49 7.38
C PHE A 28 1.41 11.14 8.36
N VAL A 29 2.19 12.13 8.79
CA VAL A 29 3.28 11.94 9.76
C VAL A 29 3.02 12.74 11.05
N PRO A 30 3.59 12.31 12.19
CA PRO A 30 3.63 13.11 13.42
C PRO A 30 4.23 14.51 13.21
N LEU A 31 3.91 15.47 14.10
CA LEU A 31 4.33 16.87 13.96
C LEU A 31 5.85 17.04 13.95
N ASP A 32 6.54 16.30 14.81
CA ASP A 32 8.00 16.26 14.94
C ASP A 32 8.71 15.64 13.74
N GLN A 33 7.98 14.97 12.85
CA GLN A 33 8.52 14.34 11.64
C GLN A 33 8.25 15.15 10.36
N ARG A 34 7.53 16.27 10.45
CA ARG A 34 7.07 17.01 9.25
C ARG A 34 8.19 17.60 8.41
N ASP A 35 9.27 18.04 9.04
CA ASP A 35 10.43 18.60 8.32
C ASP A 35 11.09 17.55 7.42
N HIS A 36 10.96 16.28 7.77
CA HIS A 36 11.47 15.13 7.01
C HIS A 36 10.42 14.47 6.11
N ALA A 37 9.18 14.97 6.07
CA ALA A 37 8.05 14.28 5.43
C ALA A 37 8.28 13.95 3.95
N TYR A 38 9.15 14.70 3.27
CA TYR A 38 9.45 14.58 1.84
C TYR A 38 10.86 14.06 1.55
N ASP A 39 11.57 13.59 2.58
CA ASP A 39 12.80 12.84 2.43
C ASP A 39 12.48 11.43 1.91
N ASP A 40 13.38 10.87 1.11
CA ASP A 40 13.17 9.56 0.50
C ASP A 40 13.55 8.42 1.46
N GLY A 41 12.85 8.36 2.60
CA GLY A 41 13.03 7.35 3.64
C GLY A 41 11.74 7.09 4.42
N PRO A 42 11.70 5.99 5.20
CA PRO A 42 10.60 5.74 6.10
C PRO A 42 10.66 6.66 7.33
N LEU A 43 9.50 6.99 7.90
CA LEU A 43 9.41 7.79 9.13
C LEU A 43 8.54 7.07 10.18
N PRO A 44 8.83 7.19 11.48
CA PRO A 44 8.00 6.62 12.52
C PRO A 44 6.62 7.30 12.55
N ILE A 45 5.57 6.51 12.72
CA ILE A 45 4.19 7.02 12.87
C ILE A 45 3.57 6.71 14.23
N GLY A 46 4.36 6.11 15.13
CA GLY A 46 3.95 5.58 16.43
C GLY A 46 3.64 4.09 16.39
N LEU A 47 3.43 3.48 17.57
CA LEU A 47 3.00 2.08 17.72
C LEU A 47 3.91 1.05 17.01
N GLY A 48 5.21 1.35 16.94
CA GLY A 48 6.20 0.51 16.26
C GLY A 48 6.08 0.50 14.73
N GLN A 49 5.21 1.33 14.15
CA GLN A 49 4.96 1.37 12.71
C GLN A 49 5.68 2.54 12.03
N THR A 50 5.83 2.43 10.71
CA THR A 50 6.43 3.47 9.86
C THR A 50 5.55 3.79 8.66
N ILE A 51 5.62 5.02 8.17
CA ILE A 51 5.19 5.35 6.81
C ILE A 51 6.33 4.95 5.85
N SER A 52 6.02 4.23 4.78
CA SER A 52 7.04 3.72 3.85
C SER A 52 7.75 4.83 3.08
N GLN A 53 8.97 4.56 2.64
CA GLN A 53 9.76 5.41 1.74
C GLN A 53 8.93 5.85 0.50
N PRO A 54 8.92 7.15 0.13
CA PRO A 54 8.18 7.64 -1.03
C PRO A 54 8.45 6.89 -2.34
N TYR A 55 9.73 6.57 -2.65
CA TYR A 55 10.06 5.77 -3.82
C TYR A 55 9.39 4.38 -3.79
N ILE A 56 9.39 3.70 -2.64
CA ILE A 56 8.81 2.37 -2.52
C ILE A 56 7.29 2.41 -2.68
N VAL A 57 6.62 3.44 -2.12
CA VAL A 57 5.18 3.69 -2.36
C VAL A 57 4.88 3.85 -3.84
N ALA A 58 5.63 4.70 -4.54
CA ALA A 58 5.44 4.95 -5.97
C ALA A 58 5.71 3.70 -6.80
N TYR A 59 6.82 3.00 -6.53
CA TYR A 59 7.20 1.78 -7.23
C TYR A 59 6.15 0.68 -7.07
N MET A 60 5.71 0.41 -5.84
CA MET A 60 4.70 -0.61 -5.58
C MET A 60 3.38 -0.29 -6.30
N THR A 61 2.97 0.98 -6.27
CA THR A 61 1.77 1.45 -6.96
C THR A 61 1.88 1.31 -8.47
N GLU A 62 3.05 1.59 -9.07
CA GLU A 62 3.28 1.45 -10.51
C GLU A 62 3.20 -0.03 -10.97
N GLN A 63 3.74 -0.97 -10.19
CA GLN A 63 3.70 -2.39 -10.54
C GLN A 63 2.28 -2.98 -10.58
N LEU A 64 1.35 -2.39 -9.81
CA LEU A 64 -0.06 -2.78 -9.84
C LEU A 64 -0.79 -2.40 -11.12
N ARG A 65 -0.27 -1.45 -11.92
CA ARG A 65 -0.91 -0.98 -13.16
C ARG A 65 -2.41 -0.66 -12.97
N LEU A 66 -2.71 0.13 -11.93
CA LEU A 66 -4.09 0.48 -11.59
C LEU A 66 -4.71 1.43 -12.61
N GLU A 67 -6.00 1.22 -12.88
CA GLU A 67 -6.85 2.07 -13.72
C GLU A 67 -7.98 2.68 -12.89
N SER A 68 -8.64 3.72 -13.42
CA SER A 68 -9.64 4.51 -12.70
C SER A 68 -10.93 3.77 -12.36
N ASN A 69 -11.17 2.61 -12.95
CA ASN A 69 -12.29 1.72 -12.67
C ASN A 69 -11.92 0.55 -11.73
N HIS A 70 -10.64 0.42 -11.33
CA HIS A 70 -10.17 -0.70 -10.52
C HIS A 70 -10.58 -0.60 -9.04
N ARG A 71 -10.70 -1.77 -8.41
CA ARG A 71 -10.84 -1.95 -6.96
C ARG A 71 -9.54 -2.52 -6.41
N VAL A 72 -8.98 -1.89 -5.39
CA VAL A 72 -7.70 -2.31 -4.79
C VAL A 72 -7.86 -2.62 -3.31
N LEU A 73 -7.24 -3.73 -2.86
CA LEU A 73 -7.10 -4.08 -1.45
C LEU A 73 -5.71 -3.68 -0.95
N GLU A 74 -5.66 -2.92 0.13
CA GLU A 74 -4.46 -2.56 0.87
C GLU A 74 -4.43 -3.32 2.20
N ILE A 75 -3.30 -3.95 2.50
CA ILE A 75 -3.03 -4.61 3.78
C ILE A 75 -2.03 -3.77 4.57
N GLY A 76 -2.46 -3.32 5.75
CA GLY A 76 -1.71 -2.39 6.61
C GLY A 76 -1.97 -0.95 6.24
N THR A 77 -3.13 -0.39 6.64
CA THR A 77 -3.47 1.03 6.42
C THR A 77 -2.40 1.97 7.00
N GLY A 78 -1.90 1.66 8.20
CA GLY A 78 -0.89 2.44 8.91
C GLY A 78 -1.28 3.91 9.03
N SER A 79 -0.49 4.79 8.42
CA SER A 79 -0.78 6.22 8.40
C SER A 79 -1.96 6.62 7.51
N GLY A 80 -2.27 5.81 6.49
CA GLY A 80 -3.21 6.12 5.40
C GLY A 80 -2.59 6.78 4.16
N TYR A 81 -1.27 6.99 4.13
CA TYR A 81 -0.63 7.66 2.98
C TYR A 81 -0.70 6.83 1.68
N GLN A 82 -0.37 5.55 1.74
CA GLN A 82 -0.48 4.64 0.59
C GLN A 82 -1.95 4.52 0.16
N THR A 83 -2.88 4.42 1.11
CA THR A 83 -4.34 4.47 0.86
C THR A 83 -4.75 5.70 0.05
N ALA A 84 -4.26 6.89 0.41
CA ALA A 84 -4.55 8.14 -0.32
C ALA A 84 -3.97 8.13 -1.74
N VAL A 85 -2.73 7.63 -1.90
CA VAL A 85 -2.10 7.48 -3.23
C VAL A 85 -2.90 6.53 -4.11
N LEU A 86 -3.41 5.42 -3.56
CA LEU A 86 -4.28 4.49 -4.28
C LEU A 86 -5.62 5.13 -4.65
N ALA A 87 -6.22 5.91 -3.75
CA ALA A 87 -7.52 6.56 -3.94
C ALA A 87 -7.50 7.71 -4.97
N GLU A 88 -6.31 8.23 -5.30
CA GLU A 88 -6.11 9.15 -6.43
C GLU A 88 -6.14 8.45 -7.78
N ILE A 89 -5.95 7.13 -7.83
CA ILE A 89 -5.82 6.37 -9.08
C ILE A 89 -7.02 5.44 -9.30
N ALA A 90 -7.40 4.65 -8.30
CA ALA A 90 -8.43 3.62 -8.40
C ALA A 90 -9.84 4.15 -8.09
N ALA A 91 -10.87 3.43 -8.50
CA ALA A 91 -12.28 3.78 -8.19
C ALA A 91 -12.57 3.66 -6.70
N SER A 92 -12.04 2.61 -6.06
CA SER A 92 -12.26 2.33 -4.64
C SER A 92 -11.09 1.58 -4.03
N VAL A 93 -10.75 1.95 -2.80
CA VAL A 93 -9.70 1.32 -1.99
C VAL A 93 -10.36 0.62 -0.79
N PHE A 94 -10.00 -0.63 -0.58
CA PHE A 94 -10.37 -1.42 0.59
C PHE A 94 -9.11 -1.55 1.42
N THR A 95 -9.11 -1.13 2.67
CA THR A 95 -7.90 -1.14 3.50
C THR A 95 -8.16 -1.86 4.82
N VAL A 96 -7.24 -2.76 5.18
CA VAL A 96 -7.28 -3.57 6.40
C VAL A 96 -6.17 -3.13 7.33
N GLU A 97 -6.51 -2.88 8.59
CA GLU A 97 -5.56 -2.55 9.65
C GLU A 97 -5.87 -3.36 10.90
N VAL A 98 -4.83 -3.89 11.52
CA VAL A 98 -4.93 -4.71 12.73
C VAL A 98 -4.83 -3.86 14.00
N VAL A 99 -4.17 -2.69 13.94
CA VAL A 99 -4.02 -1.74 15.06
C VAL A 99 -5.16 -0.71 15.06
N PRO A 100 -6.13 -0.79 16.00
CA PRO A 100 -7.34 0.04 15.96
C PRO A 100 -7.07 1.56 16.03
N GLU A 101 -6.02 1.98 16.74
CA GLU A 101 -5.63 3.39 16.87
C GLU A 101 -5.14 3.96 15.54
N LEU A 102 -4.38 3.18 14.76
CA LEU A 102 -3.92 3.58 13.42
C LEU A 102 -5.08 3.64 12.44
N LEU A 103 -5.99 2.67 12.50
CA LEU A 103 -7.20 2.68 11.67
C LEU A 103 -8.07 3.91 11.94
N THR A 104 -8.24 4.27 13.22
CA THR A 104 -9.01 5.45 13.62
C THR A 104 -8.35 6.73 13.12
N ARG A 105 -7.04 6.88 13.33
CA ARG A 105 -6.28 8.06 12.89
C ARG A 105 -6.27 8.22 11.37
N SER A 106 -6.01 7.15 10.64
CA SER A 106 -5.96 7.16 9.17
C SER A 106 -7.34 7.50 8.58
N ARG A 107 -8.42 6.93 9.11
CA ARG A 107 -9.80 7.27 8.70
C ARG A 107 -10.10 8.76 8.86
N GLN A 108 -9.70 9.37 9.98
CA GLN A 108 -9.88 10.81 10.21
C GLN A 108 -9.10 11.65 9.20
N ILE A 109 -7.81 11.35 8.97
CA ILE A 109 -6.97 12.11 8.04
C ILE A 109 -7.50 11.98 6.61
N LEU A 110 -7.85 10.76 6.17
CA LEU A 110 -8.39 10.49 4.84
C LEU A 110 -9.75 11.18 4.62
N GLY A 111 -10.62 11.19 5.64
CA GLY A 111 -11.88 11.93 5.61
C GLY A 111 -11.66 13.44 5.47
N GLN A 112 -10.76 14.03 6.26
CA GLN A 112 -10.41 15.46 6.17
C GLN A 112 -9.82 15.86 4.80
N LEU A 113 -9.16 14.92 4.11
CA LEU A 113 -8.58 15.13 2.80
C LEU A 113 -9.55 14.80 1.64
N GLY A 114 -10.79 14.41 1.95
CA GLY A 114 -11.83 14.15 0.94
C GLY A 114 -11.77 12.77 0.29
N TYR A 115 -11.02 11.82 0.85
CA TYR A 115 -10.95 10.44 0.33
C TYR A 115 -12.00 9.50 0.92
N GLY A 116 -12.80 9.95 1.89
CA GLY A 116 -13.72 9.10 2.67
C GLY A 116 -14.66 8.26 1.81
N ASP A 117 -15.25 8.84 0.76
CA ASP A 117 -16.22 8.15 -0.10
C ASP A 117 -15.59 7.06 -0.99
N ARG A 118 -14.27 7.09 -1.16
CA ARG A 118 -13.52 6.13 -1.99
C ARG A 118 -12.87 5.02 -1.18
N VAL A 119 -12.83 5.14 0.16
CA VAL A 119 -12.07 4.23 1.02
C VAL A 119 -13.00 3.47 1.97
N GLN A 120 -12.94 2.14 1.89
CA GLN A 120 -13.60 1.23 2.81
C GLN A 120 -12.57 0.69 3.80
N PHE A 121 -12.91 0.75 5.08
CA PHE A 121 -11.99 0.44 6.18
C PHE A 121 -12.45 -0.80 6.94
N ARG A 122 -11.54 -1.73 7.21
CA ARG A 122 -11.77 -2.90 8.06
C ARG A 122 -10.70 -3.02 9.13
N ALA A 123 -11.13 -3.22 10.37
CA ALA A 123 -10.26 -3.74 11.41
C ALA A 123 -10.15 -5.26 11.24
N GLY A 124 -8.93 -5.82 11.20
CA GLY A 124 -8.76 -7.26 11.09
C GLY A 124 -7.36 -7.73 10.72
N ASP A 125 -7.19 -9.05 10.65
CA ASP A 125 -5.94 -9.67 10.22
C ASP A 125 -5.76 -9.52 8.70
N GLY A 126 -4.68 -8.83 8.31
CA GLY A 126 -4.29 -8.65 6.93
C GLY A 126 -3.99 -9.94 6.17
N ALA A 127 -3.65 -11.04 6.85
CA ALA A 127 -3.40 -12.33 6.23
C ALA A 127 -4.66 -12.97 5.62
N GLU A 128 -5.84 -12.62 6.14
CA GLU A 128 -7.14 -13.08 5.63
C GLU A 128 -7.62 -12.26 4.43
N GLY A 129 -7.06 -11.07 4.23
CA GLY A 129 -7.53 -10.11 3.22
C GLY A 129 -8.94 -9.62 3.53
N TRP A 130 -9.81 -9.61 2.52
CA TRP A 130 -11.22 -9.24 2.67
C TRP A 130 -12.13 -10.12 1.78
N PRO A 131 -12.38 -11.38 2.19
CA PRO A 131 -13.07 -12.38 1.35
C PRO A 131 -14.48 -11.95 0.89
N GLU A 132 -15.19 -11.17 1.71
CA GLU A 132 -16.54 -10.69 1.41
C GLU A 132 -16.58 -9.61 0.32
N GLN A 133 -15.43 -9.01 -0.01
CA GLN A 133 -15.31 -7.91 -0.98
C GLN A 133 -14.56 -8.32 -2.25
N GLN A 134 -14.04 -9.54 -2.29
CA GLN A 134 -13.37 -10.10 -3.47
C GLN A 134 -14.32 -10.10 -4.69
N PRO A 135 -13.79 -10.07 -5.92
CA PRO A 135 -12.37 -10.04 -6.27
C PRO A 135 -11.82 -8.62 -6.49
N PHE A 136 -10.50 -8.46 -6.36
CA PHE A 136 -9.77 -7.18 -6.52
C PHE A 136 -8.90 -7.16 -7.78
N ASP A 137 -8.80 -6.00 -8.43
CA ASP A 137 -7.90 -5.79 -9.57
C ASP A 137 -6.44 -5.64 -9.10
N GLY A 138 -6.25 -5.09 -7.90
CA GLY A 138 -4.94 -4.92 -7.26
C GLY A 138 -4.96 -5.32 -5.79
N ILE A 139 -3.86 -5.89 -5.29
CA ILE A 139 -3.62 -6.08 -3.84
C ILE A 139 -2.23 -5.54 -3.50
N ILE A 140 -2.11 -4.75 -2.44
CA ILE A 140 -0.84 -4.22 -1.96
C ILE A 140 -0.71 -4.44 -0.46
N ALA A 141 0.43 -4.94 0.00
CA ALA A 141 0.72 -5.08 1.41
C ALA A 141 1.87 -4.17 1.84
N ALA A 142 1.63 -3.33 2.85
CA ALA A 142 2.61 -2.40 3.41
C ALA A 142 3.31 -2.95 4.68
N ALA A 143 3.30 -4.27 4.84
CA ALA A 143 4.02 -5.02 5.88
C ALA A 143 4.49 -6.36 5.29
N ALA A 144 5.52 -6.97 5.89
CA ALA A 144 6.11 -8.21 5.40
C ALA A 144 5.65 -9.42 6.23
N PRO A 145 4.90 -10.37 5.67
CA PRO A 145 4.77 -11.69 6.26
C PRO A 145 5.99 -12.56 5.90
N ALA A 146 6.24 -13.60 6.71
CA ALA A 146 7.32 -14.56 6.44
C ALA A 146 7.14 -15.29 5.10
N GLU A 147 5.87 -15.57 4.74
CA GLU A 147 5.45 -16.15 3.46
C GLU A 147 4.18 -15.46 2.99
N ILE A 148 3.91 -15.49 1.69
CA ILE A 148 2.68 -14.92 1.11
C ILE A 148 1.45 -15.65 1.71
N PRO A 149 0.55 -14.94 2.42
CA PRO A 149 -0.68 -15.54 2.94
C PRO A 149 -1.51 -16.10 1.79
N ARG A 150 -1.88 -17.38 1.90
CA ARG A 150 -2.57 -18.11 0.84
C ARG A 150 -3.83 -17.37 0.37
N ALA A 151 -4.57 -16.74 1.28
CA ALA A 151 -5.83 -16.07 0.96
C ALA A 151 -5.68 -14.91 -0.02
N LEU A 152 -4.57 -14.15 0.02
CA LEU A 152 -4.45 -12.91 -0.75
C LEU A 152 -4.43 -13.15 -2.27
N PRO A 153 -3.57 -14.03 -2.84
CA PRO A 153 -3.60 -14.29 -4.28
C PRO A 153 -4.95 -14.81 -4.82
N TYR A 154 -5.73 -15.55 -4.03
CA TYR A 154 -7.04 -16.06 -4.48
C TYR A 154 -8.12 -14.96 -4.57
N GLN A 155 -7.93 -13.84 -3.86
CA GLN A 155 -8.84 -12.70 -3.92
C GLN A 155 -8.55 -11.77 -5.12
N LEU A 156 -7.50 -12.03 -5.90
CA LEU A 156 -7.27 -11.32 -7.16
C LEU A 156 -8.28 -11.74 -8.22
N LYS A 157 -8.75 -10.79 -9.02
CA LYS A 157 -9.37 -11.08 -10.31
C LYS A 157 -8.38 -11.76 -11.26
N ASP A 158 -8.91 -12.43 -12.27
CA ASP A 158 -8.09 -12.81 -13.41
C ASP A 158 -7.43 -11.57 -14.05
N GLY A 159 -6.16 -11.68 -14.41
CA GLY A 159 -5.31 -10.54 -14.83
C GLY A 159 -4.88 -9.60 -13.69
N GLY A 160 -5.38 -9.81 -12.47
CA GLY A 160 -5.09 -8.98 -11.29
C GLY A 160 -3.65 -9.11 -10.82
N ARG A 161 -3.18 -8.07 -10.10
CA ARG A 161 -1.79 -7.96 -9.63
C ARG A 161 -1.74 -7.77 -8.13
N MET A 162 -0.82 -8.46 -7.47
CA MET A 162 -0.50 -8.24 -6.06
C MET A 162 0.98 -7.88 -5.89
N ILE A 163 1.27 -6.91 -5.03
CA ILE A 163 2.65 -6.60 -4.63
C ILE A 163 2.79 -6.65 -3.10
N ILE A 164 3.77 -7.39 -2.62
CA ILE A 164 3.94 -7.69 -1.20
C ILE A 164 5.42 -7.91 -0.87
N PRO A 165 5.96 -7.28 0.18
CA PRO A 165 7.28 -7.65 0.70
C PRO A 165 7.15 -9.01 1.42
N VAL A 166 8.09 -9.93 1.22
CA VAL A 166 8.04 -11.28 1.80
C VAL A 166 9.38 -11.63 2.43
N GLY A 167 9.32 -12.18 3.64
CA GLY A 167 10.48 -12.70 4.35
C GLY A 167 10.57 -12.19 5.79
N SER A 168 11.54 -12.73 6.52
CA SER A 168 11.80 -12.36 7.93
C SER A 168 13.01 -11.44 8.02
N PHE A 169 14.23 -12.01 8.11
CA PHE A 169 15.47 -11.23 8.24
C PHE A 169 15.90 -10.59 6.91
N TRP A 170 15.81 -11.37 5.82
CA TRP A 170 15.95 -10.89 4.45
C TRP A 170 14.55 -10.83 3.83
N GLN A 171 14.20 -9.69 3.25
CA GLN A 171 12.89 -9.48 2.63
C GLN A 171 13.07 -9.06 1.18
N GLU A 172 12.26 -9.65 0.32
CA GLU A 172 12.18 -9.33 -1.10
C GLU A 172 10.80 -8.78 -1.42
N LEU A 173 10.73 -7.76 -2.28
CA LEU A 173 9.47 -7.28 -2.83
C LEU A 173 9.04 -8.22 -3.95
N VAL A 174 7.88 -8.83 -3.81
CA VAL A 174 7.36 -9.85 -4.74
C VAL A 174 6.14 -9.32 -5.47
N LEU A 175 6.13 -9.43 -6.79
CA LEU A 175 4.96 -9.24 -7.64
C LEU A 175 4.33 -10.60 -7.94
N VAL A 176 3.02 -10.69 -7.77
CA VAL A 176 2.20 -11.85 -8.14
C VAL A 176 1.18 -11.42 -9.17
N ARG A 177 1.07 -12.18 -10.27
CA ARG A 177 0.06 -11.97 -11.32
C ARG A 177 -0.81 -13.21 -11.44
N ARG A 178 -2.12 -13.02 -11.50
CA ARG A 178 -3.08 -14.11 -11.75
C ARG A 178 -3.33 -14.23 -13.26
N ASP A 179 -3.29 -15.46 -13.77
CA ASP A 179 -3.64 -15.84 -15.14
C ASP A 179 -4.50 -17.12 -15.07
N GLY A 180 -5.82 -16.94 -15.12
CA GLY A 180 -6.81 -17.99 -14.86
C GLY A 180 -6.63 -18.63 -13.48
N ASP A 181 -6.20 -19.90 -13.49
CA ASP A 181 -5.91 -20.72 -12.31
C ASP A 181 -4.42 -20.77 -11.95
N GLN A 182 -3.59 -19.91 -12.57
CA GLN A 182 -2.16 -19.82 -12.33
C GLN A 182 -1.78 -18.51 -11.64
N TRP A 183 -0.75 -18.57 -10.79
CA TRP A 183 -0.17 -17.42 -10.12
C TRP A 183 1.33 -17.35 -10.40
N HIS A 184 1.72 -16.37 -11.22
CA HIS A 184 3.12 -16.13 -11.56
C HIS A 184 3.74 -15.19 -10.53
N ARG A 185 4.90 -15.57 -9.99
CA ARG A 185 5.63 -14.79 -8.99
C ARG A 185 6.94 -14.27 -9.57
N GLU A 186 7.29 -13.05 -9.21
CA GLU A 186 8.51 -12.37 -9.64
C GLU A 186 9.11 -11.62 -8.45
N ASN A 187 10.39 -11.87 -8.15
CA ASN A 187 11.14 -11.13 -7.14
C ASN A 187 11.69 -9.86 -7.79
N LEU A 188 11.42 -8.71 -7.20
CA LEU A 188 11.71 -7.40 -7.81
C LEU A 188 12.95 -6.75 -7.21
N MET A 189 12.99 -6.59 -5.89
CA MET A 189 14.13 -5.98 -5.19
C MET A 189 14.16 -6.30 -3.70
N PRO A 190 15.34 -6.24 -3.06
CA PRO A 190 15.45 -6.29 -1.61
C PRO A 190 14.77 -5.08 -0.97
N VAL A 191 14.04 -5.30 0.11
CA VAL A 191 13.34 -4.26 0.87
C VAL A 191 13.42 -4.52 2.36
N ARG A 192 12.90 -3.58 3.17
CA ARG A 192 12.69 -3.80 4.60
C ARG A 192 11.42 -3.10 5.06
N PHE A 193 10.49 -3.91 5.53
CA PHE A 193 9.19 -3.54 6.07
C PHE A 193 9.04 -4.11 7.48
N VAL A 194 8.12 -3.50 8.23
CA VAL A 194 7.63 -4.04 9.49
C VAL A 194 6.93 -5.39 9.25
N PRO A 195 6.97 -6.34 10.20
CA PRO A 195 6.32 -7.62 10.03
C PRO A 195 4.79 -7.49 10.07
N PHE A 196 4.07 -8.48 9.54
CA PHE A 196 2.65 -8.64 9.83
C PHE A 196 2.44 -8.80 11.34
N ILE A 197 1.59 -7.96 11.93
CA ILE A 197 1.10 -8.17 13.28
C ILE A 197 -0.03 -9.18 13.19
N ARG A 198 0.07 -10.26 13.97
CA ARG A 198 -1.03 -11.20 14.19
C ARG A 198 -1.74 -10.84 15.51
N PRO A 199 -3.07 -10.74 15.53
CA PRO A 199 -3.83 -10.49 16.74
C PRO A 199 -3.75 -11.65 17.74
#